data_AF-A0A428XRR3-F1
#
_entry.id   AF-A0A428XRR3-F1
#
_cell.length_a   1.000
_cell.length_b   1.000
_cell.length_c   1.000
_cell.angle_alpha   90.00
_cell.angle_beta   90.00
_cell.angle_gamma   90.00
#
_symmetry.space_group_name_H-M   'P 1'
#
loop_
_entity.id
_entity.type
_entity.pdbx_description
1 polymer ?
#
loop_
_entity_poly.entity_id
_entity_poly.type
_entity_poly.pdbx_seq_one_letter_code
_entity_poly.pdbx_strand_id
1 'polypeptide(L)'
;MNGSRRLPAWDTLAAEIPDMVTPMRRYLDQLACILRPGSVSGADLALRSLAGFLVEQAPEVRHIADIHRRHIEDFRTWLTARTGYRTGRLTPATLAHRLGTLRMFFVRITDWDWPEAPPRVPIIPADLPRQDHPLPKALDDPSAAKLLRAAQADPRMLTRVVVEVLLRTGLRVGEFTALTADAIVLIGAAHWLHVPVGKLHTDRYLPLHPHLITLIGDYRTAHVDTGNPLLLPRENGRALDRHTVTRLINKAGTAAGLAHIHPAHPGHPGHQPRHDPRSHRRPTRPPQPRHDPALRENRQPYRRRRILRRHRKSRIPLPARQTTTRRHHRAPHGPTPP
;
A
#
# COMPACT_ATOMS: atom_id res chain seq x y z
N MET A 1 -0.56 28.55 -24.38
CA MET A 1 -1.71 27.82 -23.78
C MET A 1 -1.22 26.46 -23.27
N ASN A 2 -0.87 26.32 -22.00
CA ASN A 2 -0.35 25.06 -21.44
C ASN A 2 -1.27 24.55 -20.34
N GLY A 3 -2.42 24.00 -20.75
CA GLY A 3 -3.25 23.17 -19.88
C GLY A 3 -2.50 21.88 -19.55
N SER A 4 -2.48 21.47 -18.28
CA SER A 4 -1.87 20.22 -17.86
C SER A 4 -2.44 19.06 -18.69
N ARG A 5 -1.66 18.53 -19.64
CA ARG A 5 -2.12 17.47 -20.55
C ARG A 5 -2.36 16.21 -19.71
N ARG A 6 -3.63 15.82 -19.53
CA ARG A 6 -3.98 14.53 -18.92
C ARG A 6 -3.26 13.41 -19.69
N LEU A 7 -2.84 12.37 -18.99
CA LEU A 7 -2.28 11.20 -19.67
C LEU A 7 -3.37 10.53 -20.50
N PRO A 8 -3.04 9.99 -21.69
CA PRO A 8 -3.99 9.26 -22.51
C PRO A 8 -4.68 8.15 -21.73
N ALA A 9 -5.95 7.89 -22.06
CA ALA A 9 -6.66 6.71 -21.56
C ALA A 9 -6.11 5.44 -22.23
N TRP A 10 -6.29 4.29 -21.59
CA TRP A 10 -5.79 3.04 -22.16
C TRP A 10 -6.45 2.66 -23.48
N ASP A 11 -7.70 3.05 -23.72
CA ASP A 11 -8.38 2.74 -24.98
C ASP A 11 -7.79 3.55 -26.14
N THR A 12 -7.44 4.82 -25.90
CA THR A 12 -6.69 5.65 -26.85
C THR A 12 -5.31 5.05 -27.15
N LEU A 13 -4.59 4.60 -26.12
CA LEU A 13 -3.29 3.95 -26.31
C LEU A 13 -3.41 2.62 -27.05
N ALA A 14 -4.47 1.84 -26.79
CA ALA A 14 -4.69 0.54 -27.43
C ALA A 14 -4.98 0.68 -28.92
N ALA A 15 -5.59 1.78 -29.36
CA ALA A 15 -5.77 2.07 -30.77
C ALA A 15 -4.44 2.30 -31.51
N GLU A 16 -3.43 2.86 -30.82
CA GLU A 16 -2.15 3.23 -31.42
C GLU A 16 -1.10 2.12 -31.30
N ILE A 17 -0.97 1.50 -30.12
CA ILE A 17 0.07 0.51 -29.76
C ILE A 17 -0.54 -0.71 -29.03
N PRO A 18 -1.47 -1.46 -29.66
CA PRO A 18 -2.23 -2.55 -29.02
C PRO A 18 -1.33 -3.65 -28.44
N ASP A 19 -0.27 -4.02 -29.15
CA ASP A 19 0.67 -5.08 -28.76
C ASP A 19 1.50 -4.74 -27.51
N MET A 20 1.59 -3.44 -27.19
CA MET A 20 2.24 -2.96 -25.97
C MET A 20 1.24 -2.81 -24.83
N VAL A 21 0.03 -2.30 -25.14
CA VAL A 21 -1.01 -2.06 -24.13
C VAL A 21 -1.52 -3.37 -23.54
N THR A 22 -1.69 -4.41 -24.36
CA THR A 22 -2.20 -5.72 -23.91
C THR A 22 -1.36 -6.31 -22.76
N PRO A 23 -0.05 -6.52 -22.90
CA PRO A 23 0.79 -6.99 -21.79
C PRO A 23 0.89 -6.00 -20.62
N MET A 24 0.85 -4.68 -20.86
CA MET A 24 0.83 -3.69 -19.76
C MET A 24 -0.45 -3.81 -18.90
N ARG A 25 -1.63 -3.99 -19.52
CA ARG A 25 -2.88 -4.25 -18.80
C ARG A 25 -2.84 -5.59 -18.07
N ARG A 26 -2.37 -6.66 -18.74
CA ARG A 26 -2.17 -7.98 -18.12
C ARG A 26 -1.29 -7.88 -16.87
N TYR A 27 -0.24 -7.05 -16.91
CA TYR A 27 0.62 -6.82 -15.74
C TYR A 27 -0.14 -6.13 -14.60
N LEU A 28 -0.96 -5.13 -14.88
CA LEU A 28 -1.79 -4.47 -13.88
C LEU A 28 -2.79 -5.43 -13.22
N ASP A 29 -3.37 -6.36 -14.00
CA ASP A 29 -4.24 -7.41 -13.47
C ASP A 29 -3.49 -8.32 -12.49
N GLN A 30 -2.27 -8.73 -12.84
CA GLN A 30 -1.40 -9.49 -11.91
C GLN A 30 -1.07 -8.70 -10.65
N LEU A 31 -0.82 -7.38 -10.77
CA LEU A 31 -0.58 -6.54 -9.60
C LEU A 31 -1.81 -6.41 -8.71
N ALA A 32 -3.01 -6.39 -9.26
CA ALA A 32 -4.25 -6.32 -8.49
C ALA A 32 -4.47 -7.57 -7.61
N CYS A 33 -3.91 -8.72 -7.98
CA CYS A 33 -3.94 -9.93 -7.16
C CYS A 33 -3.05 -9.86 -5.91
N ILE A 34 -2.04 -8.98 -5.88
CA ILE A 34 -1.00 -8.98 -4.83
C ILE A 34 -0.81 -7.63 -4.14
N LEU A 35 -1.24 -6.52 -4.76
CA LEU A 35 -1.07 -5.17 -4.25
C LEU A 35 -2.42 -4.51 -3.93
N ARG A 36 -2.36 -3.51 -3.05
CA ARG A 36 -3.52 -2.67 -2.72
C ARG A 36 -3.92 -1.81 -3.93
N PRO A 37 -5.21 -1.43 -4.08
CA PRO A 37 -5.68 -0.66 -5.23
C PRO A 37 -4.86 0.61 -5.52
N GLY A 38 -4.49 1.37 -4.49
CA GLY A 38 -3.68 2.59 -4.68
C GLY A 38 -2.27 2.35 -5.23
N SER A 39 -1.67 1.19 -4.97
CA SER A 39 -0.39 0.81 -5.56
C SER A 39 -0.54 0.43 -7.03
N VAL A 40 -1.64 -0.25 -7.39
CA VAL A 40 -1.98 -0.55 -8.78
C VAL A 40 -2.23 0.74 -9.57
N SER A 41 -2.95 1.70 -9.00
CA SER A 41 -3.15 3.02 -9.62
C SER A 41 -1.84 3.78 -9.86
N GLY A 42 -0.84 3.62 -8.97
CA GLY A 42 0.49 4.18 -9.18
C GLY A 42 1.23 3.55 -10.36
N ALA A 43 1.16 2.22 -10.49
CA ALA A 43 1.72 1.49 -11.61
C ALA A 43 1.02 1.82 -12.94
N ASP A 44 -0.30 1.91 -12.92
CA ASP A 44 -1.12 2.33 -14.05
C ASP A 44 -0.69 3.71 -14.58
N LEU A 45 -0.55 4.69 -13.69
CA LEU A 45 -0.11 6.03 -14.07
C LEU A 45 1.30 6.03 -14.68
N ALA A 46 2.20 5.20 -14.14
CA ALA A 46 3.57 5.08 -14.64
C ALA A 46 3.59 4.46 -16.04
N LEU A 47 2.85 3.37 -16.27
CA LEU A 47 2.79 2.68 -17.55
C LEU A 47 2.12 3.55 -18.63
N ARG A 48 0.99 4.19 -18.33
CA ARG A 48 0.35 5.14 -19.27
C ARG A 48 1.25 6.33 -19.61
N SER A 49 2.09 6.75 -18.67
CA SER A 49 3.08 7.79 -18.92
C SER A 49 4.14 7.35 -19.92
N LEU A 50 4.65 6.12 -19.81
CA LEU A 50 5.62 5.58 -20.76
C LEU A 50 4.97 5.34 -22.12
N ALA A 51 3.81 4.69 -22.16
CA ALA A 51 3.06 4.42 -23.38
C ALA A 51 2.71 5.73 -24.13
N GLY A 52 2.25 6.76 -23.41
CA GLY A 52 1.96 8.06 -24.00
C GLY A 52 3.20 8.76 -24.56
N PHE A 53 4.38 8.60 -23.93
CA PHE A 53 5.64 9.08 -24.49
C PHE A 53 6.02 8.34 -25.77
N LEU A 54 5.91 7.00 -25.78
CA LEU A 54 6.28 6.19 -26.94
C LEU A 54 5.42 6.53 -28.16
N VAL A 55 4.10 6.68 -27.97
CA VAL A 55 3.20 7.14 -29.06
C VAL A 55 3.60 8.52 -29.60
N GLU A 56 4.03 9.44 -28.73
CA GLU A 56 4.30 10.83 -29.11
C GLU A 56 5.71 11.05 -29.69
N GLN A 57 6.72 10.31 -29.24
CA GLN A 57 8.13 10.61 -29.50
C GLN A 57 8.96 9.42 -30.02
N ALA A 58 8.44 8.20 -29.93
CA ALA A 58 9.11 6.99 -30.42
C ALA A 58 8.11 6.04 -31.10
N PRO A 59 7.37 6.50 -32.13
CA PRO A 59 6.31 5.72 -32.76
C PRO A 59 6.83 4.46 -33.47
N GLU A 60 8.14 4.35 -33.70
CA GLU A 60 8.80 3.16 -34.21
C GLU A 60 8.81 1.99 -33.20
N VAL A 61 8.67 2.27 -31.91
CA VAL A 61 8.67 1.27 -30.85
C VAL A 61 7.27 0.69 -30.67
N ARG A 62 7.04 -0.50 -31.23
CA ARG A 62 5.72 -1.16 -31.23
C ARG A 62 5.55 -2.22 -30.15
N HIS A 63 6.63 -2.87 -29.73
CA HIS A 63 6.60 -3.91 -28.69
C HIS A 63 7.41 -3.52 -27.45
N ILE A 64 7.07 -4.10 -26.29
CA ILE A 64 7.81 -3.89 -25.04
C ILE A 64 9.28 -4.33 -25.19
N ALA A 65 9.52 -5.42 -25.94
CA ALA A 65 10.85 -5.97 -26.16
C ALA A 65 11.81 -4.99 -26.86
N ASP A 66 11.25 -4.05 -27.64
CA ASP A 66 12.01 -3.04 -28.40
C ASP A 66 12.36 -1.80 -27.57
N ILE A 67 11.91 -1.75 -26.30
CA ILE A 67 12.21 -0.63 -25.40
C ILE A 67 13.66 -0.73 -24.92
N HIS A 68 14.52 -0.02 -25.64
CA HIS A 68 15.93 0.13 -25.30
C HIS A 68 16.23 1.29 -24.35
N ARG A 69 17.47 1.28 -23.86
CA ARG A 69 18.04 2.29 -22.96
C ARG A 69 17.84 3.73 -23.45
N ARG A 70 18.07 4.00 -24.74
CA ARG A 70 17.90 5.34 -25.33
C ARG A 70 16.48 5.91 -25.12
N HIS A 71 15.45 5.06 -25.27
CA HIS A 71 14.06 5.50 -25.10
C HIS A 71 13.76 5.88 -23.65
N ILE A 72 14.44 5.26 -22.67
CA ILE A 72 14.33 5.64 -21.26
C ILE A 72 15.05 6.97 -20.98
N GLU A 73 16.18 7.23 -21.63
CA GLU A 73 16.87 8.52 -21.56
C GLU A 73 15.98 9.65 -22.06
N ASP A 74 15.39 9.47 -23.25
CA ASP A 74 14.46 10.43 -23.85
C ASP A 74 13.18 10.59 -23.01
N PHE A 75 12.63 9.48 -22.51
CA PHE A 75 11.47 9.48 -21.62
C PHE A 75 11.70 10.34 -20.37
N ARG A 76 12.89 10.32 -19.77
CA ARG A 76 13.21 11.15 -18.60
C ARG A 76 13.19 12.64 -18.94
N THR A 77 13.75 13.02 -20.09
CA THR A 77 13.72 14.39 -20.59
C THR A 77 12.29 14.84 -20.86
N TRP A 78 11.50 14.01 -21.54
CA TRP A 78 10.09 14.28 -21.80
C TRP A 78 9.27 14.41 -20.50
N LEU A 79 9.51 13.52 -19.54
CA LEU A 79 8.78 13.48 -18.28
C LEU A 79 9.09 14.69 -17.39
N THR A 80 10.33 15.19 -17.40
CA THR A 80 10.73 16.41 -16.68
C THR A 80 10.26 17.69 -17.35
N ALA A 81 10.11 17.68 -18.69
CA ALA A 81 9.53 18.78 -19.45
C ALA A 81 8.01 18.95 -19.23
N ARG A 82 7.29 17.87 -18.90
CA ARG A 82 5.84 17.94 -18.63
C ARG A 82 5.52 18.76 -17.38
N THR A 83 4.54 19.65 -17.52
CA THR A 83 3.91 20.33 -16.39
C THR A 83 2.99 19.35 -15.65
N GLY A 84 3.03 19.38 -14.31
CA GLY A 84 2.15 18.56 -13.49
C GLY A 84 0.70 19.04 -13.53
N TYR A 85 -0.21 18.24 -12.96
CA TYR A 85 -1.65 18.54 -12.89
C TYR A 85 -2.00 19.70 -11.94
N ARG A 86 -1.19 19.94 -10.90
CA ARG A 86 -1.44 20.96 -9.87
C ARG A 86 -0.31 21.95 -9.64
N THR A 87 0.90 21.60 -10.05
CA THR A 87 2.11 22.42 -9.90
C THR A 87 2.90 22.31 -11.20
N GLY A 88 3.72 23.32 -11.51
CA GLY A 88 4.79 23.16 -12.49
C GLY A 88 5.63 21.90 -12.24
N ARG A 89 6.45 21.52 -13.22
CA ARG A 89 7.44 20.41 -13.27
C ARG A 89 7.37 19.36 -12.13
N LEU A 90 7.28 18.08 -12.50
CA LEU A 90 7.26 16.97 -11.53
C LEU A 90 8.40 17.06 -10.49
N THR A 91 8.08 16.79 -9.22
CA THR A 91 9.09 16.76 -8.15
C THR A 91 10.07 15.60 -8.34
N PRO A 92 11.32 15.72 -7.84
CA PRO A 92 12.30 14.62 -7.90
C PRO A 92 11.76 13.30 -7.31
N ALA A 93 10.97 13.37 -6.25
CA ALA A 93 10.31 12.21 -5.64
C ALA A 93 9.28 11.55 -6.54
N THR A 94 8.48 12.35 -7.24
CA THR A 94 7.49 11.81 -8.19
C THR A 94 8.19 11.15 -9.38
N LEU A 95 9.27 11.77 -9.87
CA LEU A 95 10.09 11.22 -10.95
C LEU A 95 10.74 9.89 -10.54
N ALA A 96 11.39 9.84 -9.38
CA ALA A 96 12.00 8.61 -8.86
C ALA A 96 10.97 7.50 -8.63
N HIS A 97 9.79 7.82 -8.08
CA HIS A 97 8.73 6.85 -7.90
C HIS A 97 8.24 6.28 -9.24
N ARG A 98 8.03 7.13 -10.25
CA ARG A 98 7.56 6.71 -11.58
C ARG A 98 8.59 5.82 -12.27
N LEU A 99 9.86 6.23 -12.30
CA LEU A 99 10.96 5.45 -12.89
C LEU A 99 11.19 4.14 -12.15
N GLY A 100 11.17 4.15 -10.81
CA GLY A 100 11.28 2.93 -10.01
C GLY A 100 10.14 1.95 -10.25
N THR A 101 8.93 2.44 -10.44
CA THR A 101 7.76 1.61 -10.78
C THR A 101 7.89 0.97 -12.16
N LEU A 102 8.32 1.73 -13.16
CA LEU A 102 8.60 1.21 -14.51
C LEU A 102 9.74 0.19 -14.50
N ARG A 103 10.80 0.46 -13.72
CA ARG A 103 11.91 -0.50 -13.56
C ARG A 103 11.38 -1.82 -13.01
N MET A 104 10.53 -1.76 -11.99
CA MET A 104 9.96 -2.95 -11.38
C MET A 104 9.04 -3.71 -12.34
N PHE A 105 8.33 -3.01 -13.23
CA PHE A 105 7.59 -3.65 -14.33
C PHE A 105 8.52 -4.48 -15.22
N PHE A 106 9.60 -3.89 -15.75
CA PHE A 106 10.54 -4.61 -16.61
C PHE A 106 11.20 -5.80 -15.90
N VAL A 107 11.65 -5.62 -14.66
CA VAL A 107 12.21 -6.74 -13.87
C VAL A 107 11.19 -7.86 -13.69
N ARG A 108 9.92 -7.54 -13.36
CA ARG A 108 8.91 -8.56 -13.13
C ARG A 108 8.53 -9.34 -14.38
N ILE A 109 8.36 -8.67 -15.52
CA ILE A 109 8.04 -9.39 -16.76
C ILE A 109 9.21 -10.28 -17.20
N THR A 110 10.46 -9.88 -16.93
CA THR A 110 11.63 -10.76 -17.11
C THR A 110 11.61 -11.93 -16.12
N ASP A 111 11.39 -11.68 -14.81
CA ASP A 111 11.38 -12.72 -13.78
C ASP A 111 10.22 -13.73 -13.95
N TRP A 112 9.10 -13.27 -14.53
CA TRP A 112 7.96 -14.11 -14.89
C TRP A 112 8.10 -14.81 -16.24
N ASP A 113 9.26 -14.64 -16.91
CA ASP A 113 9.58 -15.25 -18.19
C ASP A 113 8.55 -14.91 -19.29
N TRP A 114 8.09 -13.65 -19.31
CA TRP A 114 7.16 -13.19 -20.34
C TRP A 114 7.89 -12.99 -21.67
N PRO A 115 7.32 -13.46 -22.79
CA PRO A 115 7.95 -13.32 -24.11
C PRO A 115 8.11 -11.85 -24.54
N GLU A 116 7.29 -10.95 -24.00
CA GLU A 116 7.36 -9.51 -24.28
C GLU A 116 8.48 -8.79 -23.51
N ALA A 117 9.20 -9.47 -22.62
CA ALA A 117 10.27 -8.87 -21.83
C ALA A 117 11.46 -8.43 -22.70
N PRO A 118 12.01 -7.22 -22.49
CA PRO A 118 13.19 -6.80 -23.22
C PRO A 118 14.40 -7.65 -22.84
N PRO A 119 15.39 -7.84 -23.75
CA PRO A 119 16.58 -8.66 -23.47
C PRO A 119 17.37 -8.20 -22.24
N ARG A 120 17.26 -6.92 -21.87
CA ARG A 120 17.82 -6.33 -20.66
C ARG A 120 16.85 -5.29 -20.12
N VAL A 121 16.78 -5.17 -18.79
CA VAL A 121 16.00 -4.11 -18.13
C VAL A 121 16.57 -2.74 -18.52
N PRO A 122 15.80 -1.86 -19.19
CA PRO A 122 16.33 -0.63 -19.79
C PRO A 122 16.48 0.53 -18.79
N ILE A 123 16.03 0.33 -17.54
CA ILE A 123 16.14 1.31 -16.44
C ILE A 123 17.13 0.77 -15.40
N ILE A 124 18.26 1.47 -15.24
CA ILE A 124 19.28 1.10 -14.26
C ILE A 124 19.08 1.87 -12.95
N PRO A 125 19.57 1.37 -11.80
CA PRO A 125 19.46 2.07 -10.53
C PRO A 125 19.99 3.51 -10.54
N ALA A 126 21.03 3.79 -11.34
CA ALA A 126 21.61 5.12 -11.50
C ALA A 126 20.67 6.14 -12.16
N ASP A 127 19.57 5.70 -12.78
CA ASP A 127 18.59 6.59 -13.40
C ASP A 127 17.63 7.24 -12.43
N LEU A 128 17.50 6.69 -11.22
CA LEU A 128 16.56 7.17 -10.23
C LEU A 128 17.17 8.40 -9.54
N PRO A 129 16.50 9.57 -9.57
CA PRO A 129 16.96 10.75 -8.87
C PRO A 129 17.20 10.43 -7.40
N ARG A 130 18.35 10.88 -6.86
CA ARG A 130 18.63 10.80 -5.43
C ARG A 130 17.53 11.52 -4.67
N GLN A 131 17.04 10.87 -3.62
CA GLN A 131 16.00 11.41 -2.76
C GLN A 131 16.65 11.90 -1.49
N ASP A 132 16.46 13.18 -1.20
CA ASP A 132 16.78 13.69 0.12
C ASP A 132 15.75 13.13 1.10
N HIS A 133 16.24 12.51 2.17
CA HIS A 133 15.41 11.99 3.25
C HIS A 133 15.66 12.84 4.49
N PRO A 134 15.11 14.08 4.55
CA PRO A 134 15.20 14.86 5.76
C PRO A 134 14.52 14.11 6.89
N LEU A 135 15.14 14.14 8.08
CA LEU A 135 14.56 13.55 9.27
C LEU A 135 13.17 14.15 9.51
N PRO A 136 12.13 13.33 9.75
CA PRO A 136 10.84 13.84 10.16
C PRO A 136 11.01 14.70 11.42
N LYS A 137 10.72 16.00 11.32
CA LYS A 137 10.71 16.89 12.50
C LYS A 137 9.48 16.53 13.34
N ALA A 138 9.70 15.80 14.44
CA ALA A 138 8.67 15.59 15.44
C ALA A 138 8.31 16.93 16.09
N LEU A 139 7.04 17.06 16.51
CA LEU A 139 6.60 18.21 17.28
C LEU A 139 7.18 18.09 18.69
N ASP A 140 7.83 19.14 19.20
CA ASP A 140 8.30 19.18 20.58
C ASP A 140 7.11 19.40 21.54
N ASP A 141 7.28 19.03 22.81
CA ASP A 141 6.20 19.10 23.81
C ASP A 141 5.55 20.50 23.92
N PRO A 142 6.31 21.62 23.91
CA PRO A 142 5.72 22.95 23.90
C PRO A 142 4.83 23.22 22.70
N SER A 143 5.24 22.80 21.49
CA SER A 143 4.43 22.98 20.29
C SER A 143 3.22 22.05 20.29
N ALA A 144 3.35 20.82 20.80
CA ALA A 144 2.23 19.91 20.99
C ALA A 144 1.18 20.50 21.93
N ALA A 145 1.61 21.11 23.04
CA ALA A 145 0.72 21.78 23.98
C ALA A 145 0.05 23.02 23.37
N LYS A 146 0.76 23.81 22.54
CA LYS A 146 0.16 24.94 21.80
C LYS A 146 -0.89 24.46 20.80
N LEU A 147 -0.57 23.43 20.02
CA LEU A 147 -1.48 22.83 19.05
C LEU A 147 -2.74 22.26 19.72
N LEU A 148 -2.58 21.56 20.85
CA LEU A 148 -3.69 21.01 21.62
C LEU A 148 -4.62 22.12 22.12
N ARG A 149 -4.08 23.20 22.71
CA ARG A 149 -4.85 24.35 23.16
C ARG A 149 -5.61 25.04 22.02
N ALA A 150 -4.95 25.25 20.89
CA ALA A 150 -5.59 25.86 19.72
C ALA A 150 -6.72 24.98 19.17
N ALA A 151 -6.54 23.66 19.14
CA ALA A 151 -7.59 22.73 18.71
C ALA A 151 -8.77 22.67 19.68
N GLN A 152 -8.53 22.79 20.99
CA GLN A 152 -9.58 22.86 22.00
C GLN A 152 -10.40 24.16 21.91
N ALA A 153 -9.79 25.25 21.48
CA ALA A 153 -10.46 26.54 21.26
C ALA A 153 -11.15 26.65 19.88
N ASP A 154 -10.97 25.68 18.98
CA ASP A 154 -11.61 25.72 17.65
C ASP A 154 -13.13 25.49 17.80
N PRO A 155 -13.97 26.34 17.19
CA PRO A 155 -15.43 26.21 17.31
C PRO A 155 -15.95 24.91 16.67
N ARG A 156 -15.19 24.30 15.76
CA ARG A 156 -15.56 23.04 15.12
C ARG A 156 -15.00 21.88 15.94
N MET A 157 -15.90 21.16 16.61
CA MET A 157 -15.57 20.00 17.45
C MET A 157 -14.74 18.94 16.72
N LEU A 158 -14.98 18.72 15.42
CA LEU A 158 -14.19 17.78 14.63
C LEU A 158 -12.69 18.15 14.59
N THR A 159 -12.34 19.43 14.56
CA THR A 159 -10.93 19.87 14.62
C THR A 159 -10.28 19.40 15.91
N ARG A 160 -10.96 19.61 17.04
CA ARG A 160 -10.52 19.17 18.36
C ARG A 160 -10.31 17.67 18.39
N VAL A 161 -11.34 16.89 18.05
CA VAL A 161 -11.29 15.42 18.08
C VAL A 161 -10.15 14.87 17.21
N VAL A 162 -10.01 15.38 15.99
CA VAL A 162 -8.94 14.97 15.06
C VAL A 162 -7.55 15.21 15.66
N VAL A 163 -7.31 16.40 16.21
CA VAL A 163 -6.00 16.76 16.76
C VAL A 163 -5.71 15.97 18.04
N GLU A 164 -6.66 15.91 18.98
CA GLU A 164 -6.47 15.23 20.27
C GLU A 164 -6.20 13.73 20.09
N VAL A 165 -6.99 13.06 19.24
CA VAL A 165 -6.83 11.63 18.97
C VAL A 165 -5.48 11.37 18.32
N LEU A 166 -5.11 12.12 17.26
CA LEU A 166 -3.83 11.89 16.56
C LEU A 166 -2.61 12.16 17.44
N LEU A 167 -2.62 13.22 18.25
CA LEU A 167 -1.50 13.54 19.14
C LEU A 167 -1.31 12.49 20.24
N ARG A 168 -2.40 11.97 20.82
CA ARG A 168 -2.33 11.04 21.96
C ARG A 168 -2.16 9.57 21.56
N THR A 169 -2.56 9.20 20.34
CA THR A 169 -2.51 7.80 19.86
C THR A 169 -1.38 7.54 18.86
N GLY A 170 -0.84 8.58 18.21
CA GLY A 170 0.19 8.42 17.18
C GLY A 170 -0.29 7.67 15.94
N LEU A 171 -1.61 7.61 15.70
CA LEU A 171 -2.17 6.96 14.52
C LEU A 171 -1.69 7.65 13.23
N ARG A 172 -1.48 6.84 12.19
CA ARG A 172 -1.36 7.39 10.85
C ARG A 172 -2.72 7.95 10.44
N VAL A 173 -2.72 9.04 9.67
CA VAL A 173 -3.95 9.63 9.14
C VAL A 173 -4.84 8.60 8.44
N GLY A 174 -4.26 7.69 7.66
CA GLY A 174 -5.03 6.64 6.99
C GLY A 174 -5.65 5.60 7.93
N GLU A 175 -5.01 5.35 9.08
CA GLU A 175 -5.57 4.47 10.13
C GLU A 175 -6.71 5.20 10.84
N PHE A 176 -6.50 6.46 11.23
CA PHE A 176 -7.51 7.31 11.86
C PHE A 176 -8.78 7.43 11.00
N THR A 177 -8.66 7.68 9.70
CA THR A 177 -9.81 7.83 8.79
C THR A 177 -10.56 6.52 8.53
N ALA A 178 -9.96 5.37 8.87
CA ALA A 178 -10.52 4.05 8.62
C ALA A 178 -11.05 3.36 9.90
N LEU A 179 -11.00 4.03 11.06
CA LEU A 179 -11.54 3.48 12.30
C LEU A 179 -13.05 3.23 12.16
N THR A 180 -13.45 2.00 12.44
CA THR A 180 -14.84 1.56 12.44
C THR A 180 -15.54 1.96 13.74
N ALA A 181 -16.86 2.06 13.72
CA ALA A 181 -17.65 2.50 14.89
C ALA A 181 -17.45 1.63 16.14
N ASP A 182 -17.08 0.36 15.95
CA ASP A 182 -16.78 -0.63 16.98
C ASP A 182 -15.28 -0.73 17.35
N ALA A 183 -14.43 0.17 16.82
CA ALA A 183 -12.98 0.11 17.04
C ALA A 183 -12.57 0.35 18.51
N ILE A 184 -13.45 0.90 19.35
CA ILE A 184 -13.20 1.05 20.79
C ILE A 184 -13.68 -0.23 21.48
N VAL A 185 -12.74 -0.95 22.10
CA VAL A 185 -12.99 -2.20 22.81
C VAL A 185 -12.62 -2.08 24.28
N LEU A 186 -13.25 -2.89 25.13
CA LEU A 186 -12.89 -3.02 26.53
C LEU A 186 -12.01 -4.27 26.72
N ILE A 187 -10.83 -4.10 27.30
CA ILE A 187 -9.94 -5.20 27.67
C ILE A 187 -9.66 -5.07 29.17
N GLY A 188 -10.25 -5.96 29.97
CA GLY A 188 -10.31 -5.81 31.42
C GLY A 188 -11.15 -4.59 31.80
N ALA A 189 -10.57 -3.68 32.59
CA ALA A 189 -11.22 -2.42 33.00
C ALA A 189 -10.83 -1.21 32.13
N ALA A 190 -9.95 -1.39 31.13
CA ALA A 190 -9.41 -0.30 30.32
C ALA A 190 -10.00 -0.30 28.91
N HIS A 191 -10.19 0.91 28.35
CA HIS A 191 -10.58 1.09 26.96
C HIS A 191 -9.35 1.05 26.06
N TRP A 192 -9.48 0.36 24.93
CA TRP A 192 -8.44 0.22 23.92
C TRP A 192 -9.01 0.55 22.55
N LEU A 193 -8.15 1.08 21.68
CA LEU A 193 -8.44 1.26 20.27
C LEU A 193 -7.87 0.08 19.50
N HIS A 194 -8.73 -0.69 18.84
CA HIS A 194 -8.35 -1.66 17.84
C HIS A 194 -7.99 -0.94 16.53
N VAL A 195 -6.77 -1.15 16.05
CA VAL A 195 -6.29 -0.57 14.80
C VAL A 195 -6.07 -1.70 13.80
N PRO A 196 -7.04 -1.95 12.88
CA PRO A 196 -6.98 -3.09 12.00
C PRO A 196 -5.83 -2.98 10.99
N VAL A 197 -5.50 -4.11 10.38
CA VAL A 197 -4.36 -4.30 9.48
C VAL A 197 -4.37 -3.30 8.30
N GLY A 198 -3.67 -2.18 8.47
CA GLY A 198 -3.49 -1.14 7.45
C GLY A 198 -2.31 -1.41 6.51
N LYS A 199 -1.80 -0.34 5.86
CA LYS A 199 -0.65 -0.40 4.91
C LYS A 199 0.58 -1.13 5.46
N LEU A 200 0.74 -1.15 6.78
CA LEU A 200 1.89 -1.77 7.45
C LEU A 200 1.69 -3.22 7.87
N HIS A 201 0.60 -3.86 7.46
CA HIS A 201 0.37 -5.29 7.73
C HIS A 201 0.44 -5.68 9.22
N THR A 202 0.16 -4.74 10.12
CA THR A 202 0.22 -4.95 11.58
C THR A 202 -1.12 -4.59 12.20
N ASP A 203 -1.72 -5.54 12.92
CA ASP A 203 -2.85 -5.33 13.83
C ASP A 203 -2.31 -4.96 15.22
N ARG A 204 -2.92 -3.98 15.89
CA ARG A 204 -2.50 -3.57 17.24
C ARG A 204 -3.63 -2.96 18.04
N TYR A 205 -3.51 -3.07 19.37
CA TYR A 205 -4.32 -2.34 20.33
C TYR A 205 -3.53 -1.17 20.91
N LEU A 206 -4.15 0.00 20.99
CA LEU A 206 -3.59 1.19 21.64
C LEU A 206 -4.42 1.52 22.89
N PRO A 207 -3.82 1.73 24.06
CA PRO A 207 -4.58 2.13 25.24
C PRO A 207 -5.22 3.50 24.99
N LEU A 208 -6.51 3.64 25.30
CA LEU A 208 -7.23 4.91 25.17
C LEU A 208 -7.40 5.57 26.54
N HIS A 209 -6.96 6.82 26.62
CA HIS A 209 -7.17 7.64 27.80
C HIS A 209 -8.68 7.94 27.99
N PRO A 210 -9.23 7.91 29.22
CA PRO A 210 -10.66 8.15 29.47
C PRO A 210 -11.22 9.44 28.82
N HIS A 211 -10.45 10.53 28.88
CA HIS A 211 -10.77 11.78 28.18
C HIS A 211 -11.07 11.61 26.68
N LEU A 212 -10.34 10.74 25.97
CA LEU A 212 -10.62 10.47 24.55
C LEU A 212 -11.93 9.71 24.36
N ILE A 213 -12.30 8.83 25.29
CA ILE A 213 -13.58 8.11 25.25
C ILE A 213 -14.72 9.11 25.36
N THR A 214 -14.66 10.01 26.34
CA THR A 214 -15.64 11.09 26.50
C THR A 214 -15.69 11.98 25.26
N LEU A 215 -14.55 12.47 24.79
CA LEU A 215 -14.48 13.35 23.62
C LEU A 215 -15.04 12.72 22.34
N ILE A 216 -14.73 11.44 22.09
CA ILE A 216 -15.26 10.69 20.95
C ILE A 216 -16.76 10.47 21.13
N GLY A 217 -17.21 10.10 22.33
CA GLY A 217 -18.63 9.91 22.65
C GLY A 217 -19.45 11.18 22.44
N ASP A 218 -18.99 12.32 22.94
CA ASP A 218 -19.65 13.62 22.78
C ASP A 218 -19.74 14.01 21.29
N TYR A 219 -18.66 13.81 20.53
CA TYR A 219 -18.65 14.10 19.09
C TYR A 219 -19.66 13.24 18.33
N ARG A 220 -19.68 11.93 18.64
CA ARG A 220 -20.62 11.00 17.99
C ARG A 220 -22.06 11.37 18.31
N THR A 221 -22.35 11.66 19.57
CA THR A 221 -23.69 12.05 20.03
C THR A 221 -24.18 13.32 19.33
N ALA A 222 -23.29 14.30 19.14
CA ALA A 222 -23.66 15.58 18.53
C ALA A 222 -23.74 15.56 17.00
N HIS A 223 -22.97 14.71 16.32
CA HIS A 223 -22.71 14.86 14.88
C HIS A 223 -22.78 13.58 14.04
N VAL A 224 -22.98 12.41 14.64
CA VAL A 224 -22.85 11.14 13.93
C VAL A 224 -24.09 10.27 14.13
N ASP A 225 -24.74 9.91 13.02
CA ASP A 225 -25.84 8.96 13.05
C ASP A 225 -25.40 7.62 13.67
N THR A 226 -26.26 7.03 14.50
CA THR A 226 -25.97 5.77 15.21
C THR A 226 -25.59 4.62 14.26
N GLY A 227 -26.17 4.60 13.05
CA GLY A 227 -25.88 3.61 12.02
C GLY A 227 -24.61 3.87 11.19
N ASN A 228 -23.87 4.94 11.43
CA ASN A 228 -22.68 5.24 10.65
C ASN A 228 -21.56 4.22 10.97
N PRO A 229 -20.97 3.57 9.95
CA PRO A 229 -19.98 2.51 10.16
C PRO A 229 -18.61 3.03 10.62
N LEU A 230 -18.35 4.34 10.54
CA LEU A 230 -17.07 4.94 10.92
C LEU A 230 -17.13 5.49 12.35
N LEU A 231 -16.01 5.41 13.06
CA LEU A 231 -15.89 5.98 14.41
C LEU A 231 -15.99 7.51 14.39
N LEU A 232 -15.26 8.12 13.44
CA LEU A 232 -15.07 9.57 13.32
C LEU A 232 -15.27 10.01 11.86
N PRO A 233 -16.51 9.92 11.32
CA PRO A 233 -16.82 10.53 10.04
C PRO A 233 -16.82 12.06 10.16
N ARG A 234 -17.04 12.74 9.04
CA ARG A 234 -17.41 14.16 9.06
C ARG A 234 -18.83 14.33 9.60
N GLU A 235 -19.18 15.57 9.90
CA GLU A 235 -20.53 15.96 10.33
C GLU A 235 -21.61 15.69 9.27
N ASN A 236 -21.24 15.48 8.00
CA ASN A 236 -22.17 15.06 6.94
C ASN A 236 -22.21 13.52 6.74
N GLY A 237 -21.71 12.75 7.70
CA GLY A 237 -21.66 11.29 7.68
C GLY A 237 -20.62 10.67 6.73
N ARG A 238 -19.96 11.46 5.86
CA ARG A 238 -18.97 10.94 4.91
C ARG A 238 -17.60 10.73 5.56
N ALA A 239 -16.82 9.82 5.01
CA ALA A 239 -15.46 9.55 5.44
C ALA A 239 -14.56 10.81 5.40
N LEU A 240 -13.67 10.91 6.37
CA LEU A 240 -12.55 11.85 6.33
C LEU A 240 -11.52 11.37 5.31
N ASP A 241 -10.97 12.31 4.55
CA ASP A 241 -9.84 12.05 3.67
C ASP A 241 -8.56 12.65 4.25
N ARG A 242 -7.40 12.17 3.81
CA ARG A 242 -6.10 12.64 4.30
C ARG A 242 -5.93 14.15 4.18
N HIS A 243 -6.34 14.75 3.06
CA HIS A 243 -6.20 16.18 2.82
C HIS A 243 -7.08 16.99 3.77
N THR A 244 -8.27 16.50 4.09
CA THR A 244 -9.12 17.14 5.10
C THR A 244 -8.49 17.08 6.48
N VAL A 245 -7.99 15.91 6.89
CA VAL A 245 -7.29 15.78 8.18
C VAL A 245 -6.08 16.72 8.25
N THR A 246 -5.24 16.74 7.20
CA THR A 246 -4.10 17.66 7.10
C THR A 246 -4.53 19.13 7.18
N ARG A 247 -5.64 19.50 6.54
CA ARG A 247 -6.17 20.87 6.58
C ARG A 247 -6.67 21.26 7.97
N LEU A 248 -7.34 20.36 8.69
CA LEU A 248 -7.79 20.60 10.07
C LEU A 248 -6.59 20.80 11.00
N ILE A 249 -5.59 19.93 10.90
CA ILE A 249 -4.35 20.04 11.69
C ILE A 249 -3.61 21.35 11.36
N ASN A 250 -3.47 21.69 10.08
CA ASN A 250 -2.81 22.93 9.67
C ASN A 250 -3.58 24.17 10.15
N LYS A 251 -4.92 24.15 10.13
CA LYS A 251 -5.73 25.25 10.66
C LYS A 251 -5.45 25.47 12.15
N ALA A 252 -5.47 24.39 12.95
CA ALA A 252 -5.13 24.45 14.37
C ALA A 252 -3.66 24.86 14.58
N GLY A 253 -2.74 24.39 13.74
CA GLY A 253 -1.33 24.76 13.77
C GLY A 253 -1.10 26.24 13.51
N THR A 254 -1.77 26.82 12.51
CA THR A 254 -1.72 28.25 12.23
C THR A 254 -2.27 29.06 13.41
N ALA A 255 -3.39 28.64 14.00
CA ALA A 255 -3.93 29.28 15.21
C ALA A 255 -3.00 29.17 16.43
N ALA A 256 -2.16 28.13 16.48
CA ALA A 256 -1.14 27.92 17.50
C ALA A 256 0.19 28.67 17.24
N GLY A 257 0.30 29.43 16.13
CA GLY A 257 1.53 30.09 15.72
C GLY A 257 2.62 29.14 15.23
N LEU A 258 2.24 27.95 14.77
CA LEU A 258 3.15 26.92 14.26
C LEU A 258 3.22 26.98 12.73
N ALA A 259 4.42 26.75 12.18
CA ALA A 259 4.61 26.55 10.73
C ALA A 259 3.89 25.26 10.25
N HIS A 260 3.82 25.04 8.94
CA HIS A 260 3.10 23.91 8.33
C HIS A 260 3.40 22.56 9.02
N ILE A 261 2.35 21.94 9.57
CA ILE A 261 2.45 20.68 10.32
C ILE A 261 2.05 19.56 9.38
N HIS A 262 3.01 18.69 9.06
CA HIS A 262 2.67 17.42 8.45
C HIS A 262 2.15 16.48 9.54
N PRO A 263 1.00 15.81 9.32
CA PRO A 263 0.51 14.79 10.26
C PRO A 263 1.61 13.76 10.50
N ALA A 264 1.79 13.36 11.77
CA ALA A 264 2.92 12.58 12.23
C ALA A 264 3.29 11.44 11.26
N HIS A 265 4.55 11.45 10.80
CA HIS A 265 5.18 10.23 10.32
C HIS A 265 5.44 9.35 11.54
N PRO A 266 5.31 8.02 11.41
CA PRO A 266 5.57 7.13 12.53
C PRO A 266 7.06 7.23 12.88
N GLY A 267 7.36 7.85 14.02
CA GLY A 267 8.49 7.39 14.80
C GLY A 267 8.17 5.96 15.23
N HIS A 268 9.13 5.06 15.12
CA HIS A 268 8.99 3.70 15.64
C HIS A 268 8.44 3.77 17.08
N PRO A 269 7.31 3.11 17.41
CA PRO A 269 6.98 2.90 18.80
C PRO A 269 8.06 2.00 19.38
N GLY A 270 8.87 2.56 20.29
CA GLY A 270 9.75 1.78 21.15
C GLY A 270 8.92 0.71 21.84
N HIS A 271 9.38 -0.54 21.74
CA HIS A 271 9.02 -1.70 22.54
C HIS A 271 7.63 -1.67 23.22
N GLN A 272 6.61 -2.11 22.50
CA GLN A 272 5.43 -2.68 23.17
C GLN A 272 5.72 -4.14 23.55
N PRO A 273 5.50 -4.54 24.81
CA PRO A 273 5.65 -5.93 25.21
C PRO A 273 4.54 -6.73 24.52
N ARG A 274 4.95 -7.67 23.67
CA ARG A 274 4.05 -8.72 23.19
C ARG A 274 3.59 -9.50 24.40
N HIS A 275 2.30 -9.42 24.71
CA HIS A 275 1.67 -10.26 25.71
C HIS A 275 1.56 -11.67 25.11
N ASP A 276 2.58 -12.48 25.33
CA ASP A 276 2.59 -13.90 24.94
C ASP A 276 1.99 -14.70 26.11
N PRO A 277 0.92 -15.48 25.93
CA PRO A 277 0.41 -16.35 26.98
C PRO A 277 1.45 -17.44 27.26
N ARG A 278 2.28 -17.21 28.28
CA ARG A 278 3.32 -18.14 28.74
C ARG A 278 2.72 -19.51 29.02
N SER A 279 3.05 -20.47 28.17
CA SER A 279 3.02 -21.89 28.49
C SER A 279 4.17 -22.21 29.45
N HIS A 280 3.85 -22.92 30.53
CA HIS A 280 4.81 -23.35 31.54
C HIS A 280 5.84 -24.32 30.93
N ARG A 281 7.11 -23.89 30.85
CA ARG A 281 8.25 -24.82 30.79
C ARG A 281 9.32 -24.37 31.80
N ARG A 282 9.63 -25.29 32.72
CA ARG A 282 10.67 -25.17 33.75
C ARG A 282 12.04 -24.88 33.11
N PRO A 283 12.93 -24.11 33.76
CA PRO A 283 14.28 -23.86 33.23
C PRO A 283 15.17 -25.11 33.32
N THR A 284 15.99 -25.30 32.29
CA THR A 284 17.03 -26.32 32.17
C THR A 284 18.13 -26.13 33.22
N ARG A 285 18.49 -27.21 33.91
CA ARG A 285 19.54 -27.30 34.93
C ARG A 285 20.93 -27.07 34.29
N PRO A 286 21.87 -26.37 34.96
CA PRO A 286 23.22 -26.16 34.43
C PRO A 286 24.05 -27.47 34.42
N PRO A 287 24.91 -27.69 33.41
CA PRO A 287 25.77 -28.88 33.35
C PRO A 287 26.95 -28.77 34.33
N GLN A 288 27.22 -29.85 35.06
CA GLN A 288 28.42 -29.98 35.91
C GLN A 288 29.66 -30.36 35.08
N PRO A 289 30.87 -29.89 35.46
CA PRO A 289 32.09 -30.08 34.70
C PRO A 289 32.77 -31.41 35.05
N ARG A 290 33.01 -32.26 34.05
CA ARG A 290 34.12 -33.21 34.06
C ARG A 290 34.77 -33.26 32.68
N HIS A 291 36.07 -32.98 32.69
CA HIS A 291 36.98 -33.03 31.57
C HIS A 291 37.12 -34.45 31.03
N ASP A 292 37.15 -34.57 29.71
CA ASP A 292 37.95 -35.61 29.04
C ASP A 292 38.52 -35.02 27.74
N PRO A 293 39.84 -34.74 27.65
CA PRO A 293 40.46 -34.01 26.54
C PRO A 293 40.86 -34.89 25.33
N ALA A 294 40.39 -36.13 25.22
CA ALA A 294 40.90 -37.11 24.25
C ALA A 294 40.04 -37.35 22.99
N LEU A 295 39.32 -36.35 22.46
CA LEU A 295 38.64 -36.46 21.16
C LEU A 295 38.71 -35.15 20.35
N ARG A 296 39.94 -34.70 20.07
CA ARG A 296 40.22 -33.74 18.99
C ARG A 296 41.32 -34.30 18.11
N GLU A 297 40.94 -35.09 17.12
CA GLU A 297 41.75 -35.27 15.91
C GLU A 297 40.81 -35.57 14.73
N ASN A 298 41.09 -34.95 13.58
CA ASN A 298 40.36 -35.03 12.32
C ASN A 298 39.07 -34.22 12.17
N ARG A 299 39.22 -32.90 11.98
CA ARG A 299 38.34 -32.14 11.07
C ARG A 299 39.16 -31.34 10.06
N GLN A 300 39.43 -31.97 8.92
CA GLN A 300 39.80 -31.30 7.67
C GLN A 300 38.59 -30.51 7.13
N PRO A 301 38.75 -29.24 6.71
CA PRO A 301 37.69 -28.45 6.10
C PRO A 301 37.68 -28.59 4.57
N TYR A 302 36.49 -28.41 3.98
CA TYR A 302 36.13 -28.40 2.54
C TYR A 302 35.79 -29.72 1.84
N ARG A 303 34.49 -29.89 1.52
CA ARG A 303 34.05 -30.09 0.12
C ARG A 303 32.56 -29.81 -0.08
N ARG A 304 32.31 -29.02 -1.15
CA ARG A 304 31.01 -28.60 -1.71
C ARG A 304 30.05 -29.79 -1.88
N ARG A 305 28.80 -29.68 -1.41
CA ARG A 305 27.71 -30.59 -1.81
C ARG A 305 26.83 -29.96 -2.89
N ARG A 306 27.00 -30.52 -4.08
CA ARG A 306 26.19 -30.45 -5.28
C ARG A 306 24.78 -30.97 -4.95
N ILE A 307 23.74 -30.19 -5.22
CA ILE A 307 22.33 -30.62 -5.09
C ILE A 307 22.02 -31.53 -6.29
N LEU A 308 21.80 -32.81 -6.03
CA LEU A 308 21.32 -33.77 -7.03
C LEU A 308 19.81 -33.63 -7.20
N ARG A 309 19.39 -33.21 -8.40
CA ARG A 309 18.02 -33.34 -8.90
C ARG A 309 17.61 -34.82 -8.90
N ARG A 310 16.56 -35.17 -8.16
CA ARG A 310 15.88 -36.47 -8.33
C ARG A 310 14.77 -36.33 -9.36
N HIS A 311 14.94 -37.04 -10.48
CA HIS A 311 13.89 -37.42 -11.41
C HIS A 311 12.78 -38.20 -10.68
N ARG A 312 11.52 -37.86 -10.94
CA ARG A 312 10.37 -38.73 -10.64
C ARG A 312 9.77 -39.20 -11.97
N LYS A 313 9.90 -40.50 -12.25
CA LYS A 313 9.26 -41.21 -13.37
C LYS A 313 7.81 -41.56 -12.99
N SER A 314 6.88 -41.12 -13.83
CA SER A 314 5.74 -41.83 -14.45
C SER A 314 4.66 -42.59 -13.65
N ARG A 315 3.40 -42.29 -14.05
CA ARG A 315 2.10 -43.04 -14.02
C ARG A 315 1.28 -42.91 -12.72
N ILE A 316 -0.03 -42.62 -12.74
CA ILE A 316 -1.14 -43.23 -13.52
C ILE A 316 -2.21 -42.17 -13.95
N PRO A 317 -2.97 -42.34 -15.07
CA PRO A 317 -4.01 -41.40 -15.54
C PRO A 317 -5.37 -41.56 -14.83
N LEU A 318 -6.10 -40.45 -14.69
CA LEU A 318 -7.47 -40.38 -14.17
C LEU A 318 -8.50 -40.96 -15.17
N PRO A 319 -9.57 -41.63 -14.73
CA PRO A 319 -10.58 -42.19 -15.62
C PRO A 319 -11.50 -41.12 -16.24
N ALA A 320 -11.89 -41.36 -17.49
CA ALA A 320 -12.75 -40.48 -18.29
C ALA A 320 -14.20 -40.46 -17.79
N ARG A 321 -14.79 -39.26 -17.71
CA ARG A 321 -16.22 -39.04 -17.51
C ARG A 321 -16.98 -39.52 -18.76
N GLN A 322 -17.89 -40.48 -18.57
CA GLN A 322 -18.83 -40.90 -19.61
C GLN A 322 -19.88 -39.80 -19.86
N THR A 323 -20.03 -39.45 -21.13
CA THR A 323 -21.07 -38.62 -21.70
C THR A 323 -22.31 -39.48 -21.91
N THR A 324 -23.41 -39.22 -21.19
CA THR A 324 -24.72 -39.81 -21.54
C THR A 324 -25.50 -38.85 -22.43
N THR A 325 -25.76 -39.31 -23.65
CA THR A 325 -26.57 -38.68 -24.69
C THR A 325 -28.07 -38.76 -24.39
N ARG A 326 -28.77 -37.69 -24.81
CA ARG A 326 -30.23 -37.46 -24.83
C ARG A 326 -31.10 -38.66 -25.21
N ARG A 327 -32.30 -38.73 -24.61
CA ARG A 327 -33.52 -39.17 -25.32
C ARG A 327 -34.67 -38.19 -25.11
N HIS A 328 -35.19 -37.71 -26.23
CA HIS A 328 -36.46 -37.03 -26.39
C HIS A 328 -37.62 -38.01 -26.20
N HIS A 329 -38.69 -37.58 -25.53
CA HIS A 329 -40.05 -38.02 -25.86
C HIS A 329 -41.00 -36.82 -25.79
N ARG A 330 -41.69 -36.59 -26.91
CA ARG A 330 -42.81 -35.68 -27.15
C ARG A 330 -44.02 -36.58 -27.45
N ALA A 331 -45.18 -36.38 -26.80
CA ALA A 331 -46.47 -35.89 -27.36
C ALA A 331 -47.62 -36.75 -26.77
N PRO A 332 -48.95 -36.44 -26.92
CA PRO A 332 -49.61 -35.30 -27.57
C PRO A 332 -50.81 -34.63 -26.81
N HIS A 333 -51.15 -33.42 -27.27
CA HIS A 333 -52.45 -32.70 -27.40
C HIS A 333 -53.74 -33.04 -26.60
N GLY A 334 -54.40 -31.97 -26.10
CA GLY A 334 -55.87 -31.78 -26.10
C GLY A 334 -56.42 -30.93 -24.92
N PRO A 335 -57.63 -30.34 -25.01
CA PRO A 335 -57.80 -28.87 -25.16
C PRO A 335 -58.47 -28.15 -23.96
N THR A 336 -58.37 -26.81 -23.95
CA THR A 336 -59.27 -25.83 -23.26
C THR A 336 -60.72 -25.93 -23.82
N PRO A 337 -61.83 -25.42 -23.22
CA PRO A 337 -62.01 -24.28 -22.26
C PRO A 337 -63.16 -24.59 -21.22
N PRO A 338 -64.14 -23.74 -20.78
CA PRO A 338 -64.53 -22.34 -21.12
C PRO A 338 -63.81 -21.25 -20.31
#